data_AF-A0A1Y5K2X2-F1
#
_entry.id   AF-A0A1Y5K2X2-F1
#
_cell.length_a   1.000
_cell.length_b   1.000
_cell.length_c   1.000
_cell.angle_alpha   90.00
_cell.angle_beta   90.00
_cell.angle_gamma   90.00
#
_symmetry.space_group_name_H-M   'P 1'
#
loop_
_entity.id
_entity.type
_entity.pdbx_description
1 polymer ?
#
loop_
_entity_poly.entity_id
_entity_poly.type
_entity_poly.pdbx_seq_one_letter_code
_entity_poly.pdbx_strand_id
1 'polypeptide(L)'
;MSQLEQMAAQTLLNTHGMSGGKAITGTTKVEPDAGYYFCAILATAAAVVASQEDVEGAINPILGPIPVGATVYGKFASITLTSGTAIGYYAKL
;
A
#
# COMPACT_ATOMS: atom_id res chain seq x y z
N MET A 1 9.22 13.17 8.02
CA MET A 1 9.88 12.41 6.94
C MET A 1 10.86 13.34 6.27
N SER A 2 12.14 13.01 6.30
CA SER A 2 13.19 13.78 5.63
C SER A 2 13.16 13.52 4.12
N GLN A 3 13.73 14.45 3.35
CA GLN A 3 13.86 14.33 1.91
C GLN A 3 14.67 13.08 1.51
N LEU A 4 15.63 12.68 2.35
CA LEU A 4 16.42 11.46 2.15
C LEU A 4 15.56 10.18 2.26
N GLU A 5 14.63 10.14 3.21
CA GLU A 5 13.75 8.98 3.42
C GLU A 5 12.78 8.80 2.24
N GLN A 6 12.31 9.90 1.66
CA GLN A 6 11.46 9.87 0.47
C GLN A 6 12.21 9.40 -0.78
N MET A 7 13.47 9.82 -0.96
CA MET A 7 14.30 9.40 -2.08
C MET A 7 14.72 7.93 -1.98
N ALA A 8 15.03 7.45 -0.78
CA ALA A 8 15.34 6.04 -0.55
C ALA A 8 14.13 5.14 -0.84
N ALA A 9 12.94 5.55 -0.41
CA ALA A 9 11.69 4.86 -0.74
C ALA A 9 11.44 4.86 -2.26
N GLN A 10 11.58 6.01 -2.93
CA GLN A 10 11.40 6.11 -4.39
C GLN A 10 12.38 5.22 -5.17
N THR A 11 13.63 5.12 -4.72
CA THR A 11 14.65 4.30 -5.40
C THR A 11 14.33 2.81 -5.26
N LEU A 12 13.96 2.37 -4.05
CA LEU A 12 13.54 0.99 -3.80
C LEU A 12 12.33 0.60 -4.66
N LEU A 13 11.40 1.53 -4.87
CA LEU A 13 10.19 1.33 -5.66
C LEU A 13 10.45 1.25 -7.16
N ASN A 14 11.33 2.11 -7.65
CA ASN A 14 11.75 2.09 -9.03
C ASN A 14 12.45 0.76 -9.37
N THR A 15 13.25 0.19 -8.45
CA THR A 15 13.89 -1.13 -8.64
C THR A 15 12.90 -2.30 -8.68
N HIS A 16 11.67 -2.14 -8.22
CA HIS A 16 10.62 -3.16 -8.25
C HIS A 16 9.53 -2.89 -9.31
N GLY A 17 9.72 -1.92 -10.21
CA GLY A 17 8.77 -1.60 -11.28
C GLY A 17 7.52 -0.84 -10.82
N MET A 18 7.58 -0.20 -9.65
CA MET A 18 6.45 0.47 -9.01
C MET A 18 6.52 1.97 -9.35
N SER A 19 5.61 2.45 -10.20
CA SER A 19 5.67 3.79 -10.84
C SER A 19 5.13 4.93 -9.97
N GLY A 20 4.85 4.67 -8.69
CA GLY A 20 4.26 5.63 -7.76
C GLY A 20 3.67 4.93 -6.54
N GLY A 21 3.21 5.72 -5.57
CA GLY A 21 2.51 5.22 -4.40
C GLY A 21 1.61 6.27 -3.78
N LYS A 22 0.62 5.79 -3.03
CA LYS A 22 -0.36 6.60 -2.30
C LYS A 22 -0.20 6.35 -0.82
N ALA A 23 -0.17 7.41 -0.04
CA ALA A 23 -0.27 7.27 1.41
C ALA A 23 -1.65 6.69 1.76
N ILE A 24 -1.66 5.64 2.56
CA ILE A 24 -2.85 5.06 3.16
C ILE A 24 -2.81 5.48 4.63
N THR A 25 -3.64 6.46 4.97
CA THR A 25 -3.70 7.09 6.29
C THR A 25 -5.14 7.21 6.76
N GLY A 26 -5.30 7.29 8.08
CA GLY A 26 -6.61 7.48 8.70
C GLY A 26 -7.53 6.27 8.55
N THR A 27 -8.82 6.51 8.71
CA THR A 27 -9.85 5.46 8.78
C THR A 27 -10.82 5.47 7.60
N THR A 28 -10.45 6.17 6.53
CA THR A 28 -11.24 6.26 5.30
C THR A 28 -10.70 5.29 4.26
N LYS A 29 -11.59 4.76 3.42
CA LYS A 29 -11.22 3.93 2.29
C LYS A 29 -10.28 4.69 1.35
N VAL A 30 -9.11 4.12 1.07
CA VAL A 30 -8.13 4.66 0.13
C VAL A 30 -8.12 3.79 -1.11
N GLU A 31 -8.37 4.42 -2.25
CA GLU A 31 -8.35 3.80 -3.58
C GLU A 31 -7.11 4.26 -4.35
N PRO A 32 -6.49 3.39 -5.16
CA PRO A 32 -5.45 3.77 -6.09
C PRO A 32 -6.03 4.70 -7.16
N ASP A 33 -5.15 5.39 -7.90
CA ASP A 33 -5.60 6.27 -8.97
C ASP A 33 -6.19 5.46 -10.13
N ALA A 34 -7.06 6.08 -10.94
CA ALA A 34 -7.79 5.40 -12.00
C ALA A 34 -6.84 4.66 -12.97
N GLY A 35 -7.14 3.39 -13.25
CA GLY A 35 -6.31 2.53 -14.09
C GLY A 35 -5.20 1.78 -13.36
N TYR A 36 -5.12 1.89 -12.03
CA TYR A 36 -4.12 1.21 -11.21
C TYR A 36 -4.76 0.38 -10.08
N TYR A 37 -3.97 -0.52 -9.52
CA TYR A 37 -4.25 -1.22 -8.26
C TYR A 37 -3.05 -1.10 -7.32
N PHE A 38 -3.24 -1.37 -6.03
CA PHE A 38 -2.12 -1.51 -5.10
C PHE A 38 -1.49 -2.89 -5.22
N CYS A 39 -0.28 -2.95 -5.76
CA CYS A 39 0.48 -4.21 -5.91
C CYS A 39 1.25 -4.60 -4.64
N ALA A 40 1.49 -3.62 -3.77
CA ALA A 40 2.12 -3.82 -2.48
C ALA A 40 1.70 -2.74 -1.49
N ILE A 41 1.69 -3.08 -0.20
CA ILE A 41 1.41 -2.21 0.93
C ILE A 41 2.63 -2.25 1.86
N LEU A 42 3.35 -1.14 2.02
CA LEU A 42 4.44 -1.00 2.98
C LEU A 42 3.96 -0.21 4.20
N ALA A 43 4.00 -0.80 5.39
CA ALA A 43 3.68 -0.09 6.63
C ALA A 43 4.85 0.81 7.06
N THR A 44 4.64 2.13 7.05
CA THR A 44 5.63 3.12 7.54
C THR A 44 5.48 3.42 9.04
N ALA A 45 4.34 3.02 9.62
CA ALA A 45 4.12 2.83 11.05
C ALA A 45 3.28 1.56 11.22
N ALA A 46 3.32 0.93 12.40
CA ALA A 46 2.52 -0.27 12.66
C ALA A 46 1.04 -0.01 12.31
N ALA A 47 0.53 -0.74 11.32
CA ALA A 47 -0.76 -0.48 10.70
C ALA A 47 -1.72 -1.62 10.99
N VAL A 48 -3.00 -1.30 11.19
CA VAL A 48 -4.07 -2.29 11.35
C VAL A 48 -5.05 -2.10 10.21
N VAL A 49 -5.22 -3.12 9.38
CA VAL A 49 -6.17 -3.09 8.26
C VAL A 49 -7.58 -3.34 8.79
N ALA A 50 -8.48 -2.41 8.52
CA ALA A 50 -9.90 -2.52 8.84
C ALA A 50 -10.64 -3.32 7.78
N SER A 51 -10.34 -3.03 6.51
CA SER A 51 -10.89 -3.74 5.36
C SER A 51 -9.95 -3.62 4.16
N GLN A 52 -10.03 -4.62 3.28
CA GLN A 52 -9.42 -4.62 1.97
C GLN A 52 -10.49 -4.92 0.92
N GLU A 53 -10.33 -4.37 -0.28
CA GLU A 53 -11.03 -4.86 -1.45
C GLU A 53 -10.00 -5.33 -2.46
N ASP A 54 -10.23 -6.50 -3.03
CA ASP A 54 -9.35 -7.11 -4.01
C ASP A 54 -9.81 -6.72 -5.43
N VAL A 55 -8.87 -6.63 -6.37
CA VAL A 55 -9.21 -6.52 -7.80
C VAL A 55 -9.99 -7.78 -8.19
N GLU A 56 -10.99 -7.65 -9.08
CA GLU A 56 -11.81 -8.78 -9.52
C GLU A 56 -10.94 -9.95 -10.02
N GLY A 57 -11.22 -11.16 -9.50
CA GLY A 57 -10.49 -12.38 -9.82
C GLY A 57 -9.11 -12.51 -9.17
N ALA A 58 -8.68 -11.53 -8.35
CA ALA A 58 -7.46 -11.67 -7.55
C ALA A 58 -7.68 -12.59 -6.35
N ILE A 59 -6.62 -13.34 -6.00
CA ILE A 59 -6.56 -14.12 -4.76
C ILE A 59 -5.47 -13.48 -3.91
N ASN A 60 -5.89 -12.75 -2.88
CA ASN A 60 -4.99 -12.07 -1.94
C ASN A 60 -5.08 -12.69 -0.55
N PRO A 61 -4.02 -12.56 0.27
CA PRO A 61 -4.12 -12.86 1.69
C PRO A 61 -5.10 -11.89 2.37
N ILE A 62 -5.82 -12.38 3.38
CA ILE A 62 -6.56 -11.51 4.29
C ILE A 62 -5.52 -10.76 5.14
N LEU A 63 -5.57 -9.44 5.07
CA LEU A 63 -4.67 -8.56 5.78
C LEU A 63 -5.11 -8.41 7.24
N GLY A 64 -4.16 -8.64 8.15
CA GLY A 64 -4.28 -8.31 9.56
C GLY A 64 -3.42 -7.09 9.92
N PRO A 65 -2.90 -7.03 11.16
CA PRO A 65 -1.89 -6.05 11.52
C PRO A 65 -0.61 -6.21 10.67
N ILE A 66 -0.10 -5.11 10.14
CA ILE A 66 1.13 -5.05 9.35
C ILE A 66 2.20 -4.36 10.21
N PRO A 67 3.27 -5.07 10.62
CA PRO A 67 4.37 -4.47 11.36
C PRO A 67 5.06 -3.35 10.59
N VAL A 68 5.63 -2.38 11.30
CA VAL A 68 6.42 -1.31 10.67
C VAL A 68 7.58 -1.91 9.85
N GLY A 69 7.78 -1.40 8.64
CA GLY A 69 8.79 -1.86 7.70
C GLY A 69 8.43 -3.15 6.94
N ALA A 70 7.30 -3.79 7.25
CA ALA A 70 6.84 -4.95 6.51
C ALA A 70 6.09 -4.53 5.23
N THR A 71 6.30 -5.30 4.17
CA THR A 71 5.59 -5.17 2.89
C THR A 71 4.69 -6.37 2.68
N VAL A 72 3.43 -6.13 2.36
CA VAL A 72 2.50 -7.17 1.90
C VAL A 72 2.23 -6.99 0.42
N TYR A 73 2.27 -8.08 -0.34
CA TYR A 73 2.04 -8.09 -1.78
C TYR A 73 0.66 -8.65 -2.10
N GLY A 74 0.03 -8.13 -3.13
CA GLY A 74 -1.30 -8.56 -3.58
C GLY A 74 -1.81 -7.68 -4.72
N LYS A 75 -3.07 -7.85 -5.09
CA LYS A 75 -3.77 -6.97 -6.06
C LYS A 75 -4.97 -6.32 -5.39
N PHE A 76 -4.76 -5.22 -4.68
CA PHE A 76 -5.81 -4.58 -3.89
C PHE A 76 -6.41 -3.39 -4.66
N ALA A 77 -7.74 -3.38 -4.77
CA ALA A 77 -8.52 -2.27 -5.32
C ALA A 77 -8.72 -1.15 -4.28
N SER A 78 -8.69 -1.46 -2.98
CA SER A 78 -8.69 -0.45 -1.92
C SER A 78 -8.20 -1.01 -0.60
N ILE A 79 -7.79 -0.11 0.30
CA ILE A 79 -7.41 -0.44 1.68
C ILE A 79 -8.00 0.62 2.62
N THR A 80 -8.56 0.16 3.74
CA THR A 80 -8.95 1.01 4.86
C THR A 80 -8.17 0.58 6.11
N LEU A 81 -7.57 1.53 6.82
CA LEU A 81 -6.90 1.23 8.09
C LEU A 81 -7.80 1.58 9.28
N THR A 82 -7.58 0.94 10.42
CA THR A 82 -8.10 1.42 11.72
C THR A 82 -7.08 2.33 12.40
N SER A 83 -5.79 2.07 12.18
CA SER A 83 -4.69 2.84 12.76
C SER A 83 -3.39 2.65 11.96
N GLY A 84 -2.42 3.52 12.23
CA GLY A 84 -1.10 3.49 11.60
C GLY A 84 -1.06 4.19 10.24
N THR A 85 0.01 3.91 9.51
CA THR A 85 0.28 4.52 8.20
C THR A 85 0.95 3.50 7.30
N ALA A 86 0.48 3.42 6.06
CA ALA A 86 1.12 2.62 5.03
C ALA A 86 1.26 3.42 3.73
N ILE A 87 2.06 2.90 2.81
CA ILE A 87 2.13 3.35 1.42
C ILE A 87 1.65 2.20 0.54
N GLY A 88 0.58 2.45 -0.22
CA GLY A 88 0.11 1.54 -1.24
C GLY A 88 0.77 1.88 -2.57
N TYR A 89 1.45 0.92 -3.16
CA TYR A 89 2.22 1.13 -4.37
C TYR A 89 1.52 0.64 -5.62
N TYR A 90 1.69 1.36 -6.72
CA TYR A 90 0.89 1.16 -7.90
C TYR A 90 1.45 0.08 -8.84
N ALA A 91 0.52 -0.66 -9.44
CA ALA A 91 0.71 -1.33 -10.71
C ALA A 91 -0.51 -1.08 -11.60
N LYS A 92 -0.32 -1.11 -12.92
CA LYS A 92 -1.39 -0.86 -13.89
C LYS A 92 -2.34 -2.06 -13.94
N LEU A 93 -3.65 -1.79 -13.96
CA LEU A 93 -4.71 -2.81 -14.10
C LEU A 93 -4.52 -3.65 -15.37
#